data_AF-A0A935KCQ9-F1
#
_entry.id   AF-A0A935KCQ9-F1
#
_cell.length_a   1.000
_cell.length_b   1.000
_cell.length_c   1.000
_cell.angle_alpha   90.00
_cell.angle_beta   90.00
_cell.angle_gamma   90.00
#
_symmetry.space_group_name_H-M   'P 1'
#
loop_
_entity.id
_entity.type
_entity.pdbx_description
1 polymer ?
#
loop_
_entity_poly.entity_id
_entity_poly.type
_entity_poly.pdbx_seq_one_letter_code
_entity_poly.pdbx_strand_id
1 'polypeptide(L)'
;MRSSYSSKNRNENAEALVADLFDANGWDVNRSPGAGNKRPDLIVKKGAQRYVVEIKALAEGRADRVIPLLSQAILQAQANALVADNAQPLAVIYVENASQSLAKQVGSFVEQYAPNVAAGLVSKNGLRYFKGAGA
;
A
#
# COMPACT_ATOMS: atom_id res chain seq x y z
N MET A 1 -20.95 -15.08 -10.11
CA MET A 1 -20.99 -13.60 -10.12
C MET A 1 -20.87 -12.95 -8.71
N ARG A 2 -20.31 -13.63 -7.69
CA ARG A 2 -20.14 -13.09 -6.30
C ARG A 2 -18.75 -12.53 -5.96
N SER A 3 -17.79 -12.64 -6.87
CA SER A 3 -16.36 -12.37 -6.59
C SER A 3 -16.01 -10.88 -6.44
N SER A 4 -16.57 -10.02 -7.32
CA SER A 4 -16.21 -8.58 -7.38
C SER A 4 -16.66 -7.78 -6.16
N TYR A 5 -17.83 -8.09 -5.60
CA TYR A 5 -18.34 -7.44 -4.38
C TYR A 5 -17.48 -7.79 -3.16
N SER A 6 -17.00 -9.02 -3.05
CA SER A 6 -16.12 -9.44 -1.96
C SER A 6 -14.73 -8.81 -2.06
N SER A 7 -14.18 -8.64 -3.27
CA SER A 7 -12.89 -7.97 -3.45
C SER A 7 -12.96 -6.48 -3.16
N LYS A 8 -14.06 -5.81 -3.56
CA LYS A 8 -14.24 -4.38 -3.28
C LYS A 8 -14.33 -4.10 -1.78
N ASN A 9 -15.19 -4.84 -1.07
CA ASN A 9 -15.28 -4.73 0.40
C ASN A 9 -13.96 -5.06 1.09
N ARG A 10 -13.16 -5.99 0.55
CA ARG A 10 -11.83 -6.29 1.10
C ARG A 10 -10.87 -5.12 0.92
N ASN A 11 -10.91 -4.43 -0.22
CA ASN A 11 -10.06 -3.26 -0.45
C ASN A 11 -10.43 -2.12 0.49
N GLU A 12 -11.72 -1.80 0.61
CA GLU A 12 -12.23 -0.77 1.53
C GLU A 12 -11.85 -1.09 2.99
N ASN A 13 -11.97 -2.37 3.41
CA ASN A 13 -11.52 -2.80 4.74
C ASN A 13 -10.00 -2.68 4.92
N ALA A 14 -9.22 -3.01 3.88
CA ALA A 14 -7.77 -2.88 3.91
C ALA A 14 -7.33 -1.41 3.99
N GLU A 15 -8.00 -0.52 3.25
CA GLU A 15 -7.80 0.92 3.30
C GLU A 15 -8.02 1.46 4.70
N ALA A 16 -9.13 1.08 5.35
CA ALA A 16 -9.42 1.46 6.73
C ALA A 16 -8.33 0.98 7.71
N LEU A 17 -7.94 -0.30 7.62
CA LEU A 17 -6.91 -0.88 8.50
C LEU A 17 -5.52 -0.25 8.31
N VAL A 18 -5.13 0.04 7.07
CA VAL A 18 -3.86 0.70 6.76
C VAL A 18 -3.89 2.17 7.19
N ALA A 19 -5.02 2.86 7.03
CA ALA A 19 -5.20 4.22 7.52
C ALA A 19 -5.09 4.27 9.05
N ASP A 20 -5.77 3.37 9.77
CA ASP A 20 -5.69 3.26 11.24
C ASP A 20 -4.26 2.94 11.69
N LEU A 21 -3.53 2.13 10.92
CA LEU A 21 -2.13 1.82 11.19
C LEU A 21 -1.24 3.07 11.10
N PHE A 22 -1.40 3.88 10.06
CA PHE A 22 -0.65 5.12 9.91
C PHE A 22 -0.96 6.11 11.04
N ASP A 23 -2.25 6.31 11.33
CA ASP A 23 -2.72 7.20 12.38
C ASP A 23 -2.17 6.80 13.75
N ALA A 24 -2.25 5.51 14.10
CA ALA A 24 -1.69 4.97 15.34
C ALA A 24 -0.16 5.12 15.47
N ASN A 25 0.56 5.37 14.35
CA ASN A 25 2.00 5.63 14.34
C ASN A 25 2.34 7.13 14.15
N GLY A 26 1.35 8.01 14.37
CA GLY A 26 1.52 9.47 14.39
C GLY A 26 1.66 10.08 13.01
N TRP A 27 1.07 9.48 11.98
CA TRP A 27 0.91 10.09 10.66
C TRP A 27 -0.43 10.82 10.59
N ASP A 28 -0.45 11.98 9.95
CA ASP A 28 -1.69 12.64 9.52
C ASP A 28 -2.21 11.92 8.27
N VAL A 29 -3.46 11.44 8.30
CA VAL A 29 -4.03 10.56 7.27
C VAL A 29 -5.23 11.24 6.59
N ASN A 30 -5.07 11.57 5.31
CA ASN A 30 -6.17 11.95 4.45
C ASN A 30 -6.74 10.69 3.75
N ARG A 31 -7.90 10.22 4.24
CA ARG A 31 -8.63 9.05 3.72
C ARG A 31 -9.52 9.34 2.51
N SER A 32 -9.61 10.59 2.06
CA SER A 32 -10.43 10.98 0.91
C SER A 32 -9.78 12.11 0.12
N PRO A 33 -8.60 11.88 -0.47
CA PRO A 33 -7.86 12.91 -1.19
C PRO A 33 -8.54 13.26 -2.53
N GLY A 34 -9.49 14.22 -2.50
CA GLY A 34 -9.88 15.08 -3.62
C GLY A 34 -10.78 14.50 -4.73
N ALA A 35 -11.43 15.41 -5.47
CA ALA A 35 -12.42 15.38 -6.55
C ALA A 35 -12.08 14.90 -8.00
N GLY A 36 -11.82 13.63 -8.37
CA GLY A 36 -11.59 13.26 -9.80
C GLY A 36 -11.57 11.76 -10.17
N ASN A 37 -11.29 11.41 -11.44
CA ASN A 37 -11.29 10.03 -11.98
C ASN A 37 -10.04 9.18 -11.61
N LYS A 38 -8.99 9.81 -11.09
CA LYS A 38 -7.79 9.15 -10.56
C LYS A 38 -7.53 9.73 -9.18
N ARG A 39 -7.69 8.93 -8.14
CA ARG A 39 -7.45 9.33 -6.75
C ARG A 39 -6.59 8.26 -6.11
N PRO A 40 -5.58 8.65 -5.32
CA PRO A 40 -4.91 7.71 -4.47
C PRO A 40 -5.84 7.25 -3.35
N ASP A 41 -5.59 6.05 -2.83
CA ASP A 41 -6.39 5.50 -1.74
C ASP A 41 -6.21 6.35 -0.47
N LEU A 42 -4.96 6.71 -0.12
CA LEU A 42 -4.66 7.63 0.99
C LEU A 42 -3.57 8.64 0.62
N ILE A 43 -3.54 9.77 1.33
CA ILE A 43 -2.33 10.60 1.47
C ILE A 43 -1.95 10.62 2.94
N VAL A 44 -0.71 10.27 3.27
CA VAL A 44 -0.20 10.31 4.65
C VAL A 44 0.97 11.27 4.80
N LYS A 45 1.05 11.96 5.93
CA LYS A 45 2.11 12.94 6.20
C LYS A 45 2.67 12.81 7.63
N LYS A 46 3.99 12.91 7.77
CA LYS A 46 4.67 13.00 9.06
C LYS A 46 5.90 13.92 8.94
N GLY A 47 5.82 15.08 9.57
CA GLY A 47 6.84 16.12 9.41
C GLY A 47 6.99 16.55 7.95
N ALA A 48 8.20 16.42 7.40
CA ALA A 48 8.51 16.70 6.00
C ALA A 48 8.16 15.55 5.04
N GLN A 49 7.86 14.36 5.57
CA GLN A 49 7.53 13.20 4.76
C GLN A 49 6.07 13.23 4.37
N ARG A 50 5.80 12.97 3.09
CA ARG A 50 4.46 12.89 2.53
C ARG A 50 4.42 11.76 1.52
N TYR A 51 3.45 10.86 1.67
CA TYR A 51 3.26 9.72 0.78
C TYR A 51 1.90 9.75 0.12
N VAL A 52 1.89 9.38 -1.16
CA VAL A 52 0.71 8.96 -1.90
C VAL A 52 0.63 7.44 -1.81
N VAL A 53 -0.42 6.92 -1.17
CA VAL A 53 -0.55 5.51 -0.84
C VAL A 53 -1.54 4.84 -1.78
N GLU A 54 -1.09 3.75 -2.41
CA GLU A 54 -1.95 2.81 -3.13
C GLU A 54 -2.01 1.48 -2.40
N ILE A 55 -3.22 0.99 -2.19
CA ILE A 55 -3.50 -0.19 -1.39
C ILE A 55 -4.15 -1.23 -2.29
N LYS A 56 -3.67 -2.48 -2.21
CA LYS A 56 -4.31 -3.62 -2.85
C LYS A 56 -4.43 -4.77 -1.86
N ALA A 57 -5.58 -5.44 -1.86
CA ALA A 57 -5.88 -6.48 -0.89
C ALA A 57 -6.08 -7.88 -1.50
N LEU A 58 -5.46 -8.89 -0.90
CA LEU A 58 -5.58 -10.30 -1.27
C LEU A 58 -6.02 -11.14 -0.07
N ALA A 59 -6.76 -12.21 -0.32
CA ALA A 59 -7.06 -13.21 0.72
C ALA A 59 -5.81 -14.03 1.08
N GLU A 60 -5.05 -14.45 0.07
CA GLU A 60 -3.88 -15.33 0.23
C GLU A 60 -2.56 -14.57 0.03
N GLY A 61 -1.63 -14.70 0.98
CA GLY A 61 -0.26 -14.18 0.87
C GLY A 61 0.66 -15.08 0.06
N ARG A 62 0.34 -15.32 -1.21
CA ARG A 62 1.23 -16.05 -2.13
C ARG A 62 1.96 -15.09 -3.05
N ALA A 63 3.26 -15.26 -3.21
CA ALA A 63 4.09 -14.33 -3.98
C ALA A 63 3.68 -14.23 -5.45
N ASP A 64 3.26 -15.32 -6.08
CA ASP A 64 2.76 -15.34 -7.47
C ASP A 64 1.51 -14.47 -7.67
N ARG A 65 0.77 -14.17 -6.60
CA ARG A 65 -0.39 -13.25 -6.61
C ARG A 65 -0.06 -11.85 -6.08
N VAL A 66 0.79 -11.78 -5.06
CA VAL A 66 1.20 -10.53 -4.41
C VAL A 66 2.05 -9.68 -5.34
N ILE A 67 3.04 -10.26 -6.03
CA ILE A 67 3.99 -9.50 -6.86
C ILE A 67 3.31 -8.78 -8.04
N PRO A 68 2.37 -9.39 -8.78
CA PRO A 68 1.62 -8.67 -9.82
C PRO A 68 0.84 -7.47 -9.28
N LEU A 69 0.13 -7.63 -8.14
CA LEU A 69 -0.62 -6.51 -7.54
C LEU A 69 0.29 -5.45 -6.93
N LEU A 70 1.44 -5.84 -6.37
CA LEU A 70 2.45 -4.91 -5.90
C LEU A 70 2.99 -4.06 -7.05
N SER A 71 3.30 -4.69 -8.19
CA SER A 71 3.69 -3.98 -9.41
C SER A 71 2.63 -2.96 -9.84
N GLN A 72 1.35 -3.35 -9.81
CA GLN A 72 0.25 -2.45 -10.13
C GLN A 72 0.16 -1.28 -9.13
N ALA A 73 0.23 -1.55 -7.83
CA ALA A 73 0.19 -0.53 -6.79
C ALA A 73 1.36 0.45 -6.90
N ILE A 74 2.56 -0.04 -7.23
CA ILE A 74 3.74 0.79 -7.49
C ILE A 74 3.48 1.76 -8.64
N LEU A 75 3.00 1.26 -9.79
CA LEU A 75 2.73 2.09 -10.96
C LEU A 75 1.65 3.14 -10.68
N GLN A 76 0.59 2.75 -9.97
CA GLN A 76 -0.48 3.67 -9.59
C GLN A 76 0.00 4.73 -8.58
N ALA A 77 0.82 4.33 -7.60
CA ALA A 77 1.34 5.25 -6.59
C ALA A 77 2.28 6.27 -7.23
N GLN A 78 3.15 5.83 -8.15
CA GLN A 78 4.01 6.72 -8.93
C GLN A 78 3.18 7.70 -9.77
N ALA A 79 2.18 7.22 -10.50
CA ALA A 79 1.34 8.08 -11.32
C ALA A 79 0.60 9.14 -10.49
N ASN A 80 0.09 8.77 -9.31
CA ASN A 80 -0.58 9.70 -8.40
C ASN A 80 0.40 10.64 -7.69
N ALA A 81 1.64 10.20 -7.42
CA ALA A 81 2.69 11.05 -6.85
C ALA A 81 3.14 12.14 -7.82
N LEU A 82 3.17 11.89 -9.13
CA LEU A 82 3.54 12.90 -10.15
C LEU A 82 2.61 14.13 -10.17
N VAL A 83 1.34 13.94 -9.81
CA VAL A 83 0.33 15.02 -9.78
C VAL A 83 0.07 15.54 -8.36
N ALA A 84 0.72 14.97 -7.35
CA ALA A 84 0.59 15.37 -5.96
C ALA A 84 1.79 16.23 -5.54
N ASP A 85 1.52 17.39 -4.95
CA ASP A 85 2.58 18.30 -4.52
C ASP A 85 3.47 17.68 -3.43
N ASN A 86 4.75 17.51 -3.79
CA ASN A 86 5.84 17.11 -2.91
C ASN A 86 5.53 15.82 -2.12
N ALA A 87 4.97 14.81 -2.79
CA ALA A 87 4.65 13.52 -2.19
C ALA A 87 5.39 12.38 -2.90
N GLN A 88 5.87 11.42 -2.11
CA GLN A 88 6.56 10.22 -2.60
C GLN A 88 5.56 9.07 -2.80
N PRO A 89 5.81 8.14 -3.73
CA PRO A 89 4.93 6.98 -3.92
C PRO A 89 5.13 5.93 -2.82
N LEU A 90 4.03 5.36 -2.34
CA LEU A 90 4.00 4.22 -1.42
C LEU A 90 2.98 3.18 -1.89
N ALA A 91 3.45 1.97 -2.16
CA ALA A 91 2.60 0.83 -2.50
C ALA A 91 2.41 -0.09 -1.29
N VAL A 92 1.18 -0.43 -0.91
CA VAL A 92 0.87 -1.30 0.22
C VAL A 92 0.04 -2.49 -0.24
N ILE A 93 0.52 -3.69 0.10
CA ILE A 93 -0.27 -4.91 -0.05
C ILE A 93 -0.80 -5.32 1.31
N TYR A 94 -2.12 -5.52 1.38
CA TYR A 94 -2.78 -6.17 2.49
C TYR A 94 -3.07 -7.64 2.16
N VAL A 95 -2.71 -8.55 3.06
CA VAL A 95 -3.06 -9.97 2.97
C VAL A 95 -3.69 -10.46 4.27
N GLU A 96 -4.57 -11.47 4.24
CA GLU A 96 -5.10 -12.01 5.50
C GLU A 96 -3.98 -12.68 6.32
N ASN A 97 -3.10 -13.44 5.65
CA ASN A 97 -1.96 -14.10 6.27
C ASN A 97 -0.69 -13.86 5.44
N ALA A 98 0.36 -13.35 6.08
CA ALA A 98 1.69 -13.22 5.49
C ALA A 98 2.68 -14.15 6.20
N SER A 99 3.61 -14.73 5.43
CA SER A 99 4.78 -15.42 5.96
C SER A 99 6.01 -14.51 5.89
N GLN A 100 7.03 -14.80 6.70
CA GLN A 100 8.33 -14.11 6.61
C GLN A 100 8.99 -14.31 5.24
N SER A 101 8.80 -15.50 4.63
CA SER A 101 9.29 -15.78 3.27
C SER A 101 8.65 -14.84 2.24
N LEU A 102 7.34 -14.58 2.35
CA LEU A 102 6.66 -13.62 1.50
C LEU A 102 7.23 -12.20 1.69
N ALA A 103 7.42 -11.75 2.94
CA ALA A 103 7.99 -10.43 3.22
C ALA A 103 9.39 -10.27 2.60
N LYS A 104 10.23 -11.31 2.69
CA LYS A 104 11.56 -11.33 2.05
C LYS A 104 11.46 -11.25 0.53
N GLN A 105 10.57 -12.03 -0.09
CA GLN A 105 10.37 -12.00 -1.55
C GLN A 105 9.86 -10.64 -2.04
N VAL A 106 8.92 -10.02 -1.31
CA VAL A 106 8.45 -8.66 -1.57
C VAL A 106 9.60 -7.65 -1.46
N GLY A 107 10.40 -7.73 -0.38
CA GLY A 107 11.55 -6.87 -0.17
C GLY A 107 12.57 -6.96 -1.31
N SER A 108 12.97 -8.18 -1.69
CA SER A 108 13.91 -8.41 -2.80
C SER A 108 13.36 -7.93 -4.15
N PHE A 109 12.06 -8.11 -4.40
CA PHE A 109 11.44 -7.60 -5.63
C PHE A 109 11.49 -6.07 -5.69
N VAL A 110 11.13 -5.38 -4.61
CA VAL A 110 11.14 -3.90 -4.56
C VAL A 110 12.57 -3.37 -4.68
N GLU A 111 13.54 -4.00 -4.02
CA GLU A 111 14.97 -3.67 -4.16
C GLU A 111 15.46 -3.72 -5.60
N GLN A 112 15.08 -4.78 -6.31
CA GLN A 112 15.57 -5.02 -7.64
C GLN A 112 14.89 -4.15 -8.70
N TYR A 113 13.58 -3.93 -8.57
CA TYR A 113 12.77 -3.36 -9.66
C TYR A 113 12.17 -1.98 -9.35
N ALA A 114 12.05 -1.58 -8.09
CA ALA A 114 11.46 -0.31 -7.70
C ALA A 114 12.20 0.34 -6.51
N PRO A 115 13.52 0.55 -6.60
CA PRO A 115 14.34 1.01 -5.46
C PRO A 115 13.96 2.41 -4.94
N ASN A 116 13.25 3.21 -5.75
CA ASN A 116 12.83 4.57 -5.43
C ASN A 116 11.37 4.66 -4.96
N VAL A 117 10.69 3.53 -4.75
CA VAL A 117 9.29 3.50 -4.31
C VAL A 117 9.21 2.84 -2.94
N ALA A 118 8.53 3.49 -2.02
CA ALA A 118 8.28 2.87 -0.72
C ALA A 118 7.26 1.73 -0.88
N ALA A 119 7.44 0.65 -0.13
CA ALA A 119 6.56 -0.50 -0.18
C ALA A 119 6.20 -1.00 1.22
N GLY A 120 4.95 -1.47 1.38
CA GLY A 120 4.43 -2.06 2.59
C GLY A 120 3.77 -3.42 2.33
N LEU A 121 3.96 -4.36 3.25
CA LEU A 121 3.18 -5.58 3.36
C LEU A 121 2.58 -5.63 4.77
N VAL A 122 1.26 -5.60 4.83
CA VAL A 122 0.48 -5.64 6.07
C VAL A 122 -0.38 -6.88 6.06
N SER A 123 -0.53 -7.52 7.22
CA SER A 123 -1.43 -8.65 7.36
C SER A 123 -2.32 -8.61 8.59
N LYS A 124 -3.45 -9.33 8.52
CA LYS A 124 -4.37 -9.47 9.65
C LYS A 124 -3.71 -10.12 10.87
N ASN A 125 -2.80 -11.07 10.65
CA ASN A 125 -2.05 -11.73 11.72
C ASN A 125 -0.92 -10.86 12.33
N GLY A 126 -0.84 -9.58 11.97
CA GLY A 126 0.02 -8.60 12.63
C GLY A 126 1.40 -8.42 12.00
N LEU A 127 1.73 -9.13 10.91
CA LEU A 127 2.96 -8.86 10.17
C LEU A 127 2.86 -7.49 9.51
N ARG A 128 3.87 -6.67 9.76
CA ARG A 128 4.03 -5.33 9.19
C ARG A 128 5.46 -5.24 8.69
N TYR A 129 5.61 -5.17 7.38
CA TYR A 129 6.88 -4.90 6.72
C TYR A 129 6.72 -3.61 5.94
N PHE A 130 7.60 -2.65 6.19
CA PHE A 130 7.68 -1.43 5.42
C PHE A 130 9.12 -1.19 4.98
N LYS A 131 9.28 -0.66 3.78
CA LYS A 131 10.56 -0.27 3.22
C LYS A 131 10.41 1.06 2.50
N GLY A 132 11.23 2.04 2.86
CA GLY A 132 11.21 3.40 2.32
C GLY A 132 11.83 4.38 3.32
N ALA A 133 12.09 5.61 2.90
CA ALA A 133 12.63 6.63 3.80
C ALA A 133 11.66 6.95 4.95
N GLY A 134 12.02 6.62 6.20
CA GLY A 134 11.16 6.82 7.39
C GLY A 134 9.94 5.91 7.46
N ALA A 135 9.99 4.77 6.77
CA ALA A 135 9.03 3.68 6.88
C ALA A 135 9.46 2.65 7.96
#